data_AF-A0A6S6SIT2-F1
#
_entry.id   AF-A0A6S6SIT2-F1
#
_cell.length_a   1.000
_cell.length_b   1.000
_cell.length_c   1.000
_cell.angle_alpha   90.00
_cell.angle_beta   90.00
_cell.angle_gamma   90.00
#
_symmetry.space_group_name_H-M   'P 1'
#
loop_
_entity.id
_entity.type
_entity.pdbx_description
1 polymer ?
#
loop_
_entity_poly.entity_id
_entity_poly.type
_entity_poly.pdbx_seq_one_letter_code
_entity_poly.pdbx_strand_id
1 'polypeptide(L)'
;MFFILIKTIHLFSAFIYGGFLITDNLFLKKIEQSFEEDEHKKVRESFMKFVRKVVPPSLIVAVLTGLYLISQVFGVIAEDGLSTFQILLSLKAFLGIWLGIRGFLQVYLKIQPLVFKGHQLPFTFVITIIFLSQFMYVG
;
A
#
# COMPACT_ATOMS: atom_id res chain seq x y z
N MET A 1 11.82 -17.63 14.16
CA MET A 1 12.55 -16.35 14.07
C MET A 1 12.40 -15.69 12.70
N PHE A 2 12.70 -16.38 11.60
CA PHE A 2 12.62 -15.82 10.24
C PHE A 2 11.23 -15.26 9.86
N PHE A 3 10.15 -16.01 10.12
CA PHE A 3 8.78 -15.52 9.89
C PHE A 3 8.49 -14.19 10.61
N ILE A 4 8.89 -14.08 11.89
CA ILE A 4 8.68 -12.88 12.70
C ILE A 4 9.46 -11.70 12.11
N LEU A 5 10.71 -11.92 11.70
CA LEU A 5 11.52 -10.91 11.04
C LEU A 5 10.84 -10.39 9.76
N ILE A 6 10.39 -11.29 8.87
CA ILE A 6 9.71 -10.89 7.63
C ILE A 6 8.38 -10.18 7.92
N LYS A 7 7.62 -10.63 8.92
CA LYS A 7 6.39 -9.96 9.37
C LYS A 7 6.68 -8.54 9.86
N THR A 8 7.74 -8.34 10.63
CA THR A 8 8.14 -7.00 11.10
C THR A 8 8.53 -6.09 9.94
N ILE A 9 9.33 -6.60 8.99
CA ILE A 9 9.70 -5.84 7.77
C ILE A 9 8.45 -5.47 6.97
N HIS A 10 7.54 -6.43 6.75
CA HIS A 10 6.28 -6.21 6.05
C HIS A 10 5.47 -5.07 6.68
N LEU A 11 5.26 -5.13 8.01
CA LEU A 11 4.51 -4.12 8.74
C LEU A 11 5.19 -2.75 8.65
N PHE A 12 6.50 -2.68 8.87
CA PHE A 12 7.25 -1.43 8.78
C PHE A 12 7.14 -0.79 7.39
N SER A 13 7.30 -1.58 6.33
CA SER A 13 7.15 -1.12 4.95
C SER A 13 5.71 -0.67 4.63
N ALA A 14 4.71 -1.40 5.11
CA ALA A 14 3.30 -1.02 4.97
C ALA A 14 2.99 0.30 5.71
N PHE A 15 3.56 0.51 6.90
CA PHE A 15 3.40 1.75 7.66
C PHE A 15 4.01 2.96 6.96
N ILE A 16 5.19 2.82 6.35
CA ILE A 16 5.80 3.91 5.56
C ILE A 16 4.87 4.30 4.41
N TYR A 17 4.37 3.33 3.66
CA TYR A 17 3.50 3.58 2.51
C TYR A 17 2.14 4.17 2.93
N GLY A 18 1.46 3.52 3.87
CA GLY A 18 0.16 3.96 4.37
C GLY A 18 0.23 5.31 5.07
N GLY A 19 1.26 5.53 5.89
CA GLY A 19 1.51 6.80 6.58
C GLY A 19 1.73 7.94 5.60
N PHE A 20 2.47 7.72 4.51
CA PHE A 20 2.60 8.70 3.43
C PHE A 20 1.23 9.05 2.82
N LEU A 21 0.41 8.05 2.48
CA LEU A 21 -0.90 8.29 1.87
C LEU A 21 -1.86 9.04 2.80
N ILE A 22 -1.81 8.76 4.10
CA ILE A 22 -2.55 9.51 5.12
C ILE A 22 -2.09 10.97 5.12
N THR A 23 -0.78 11.20 5.21
CA THR A 23 -0.20 12.55 5.24
C THR A 23 -0.54 13.34 3.98
N ASP A 24 -0.43 12.72 2.80
CA ASP A 24 -0.71 13.35 1.52
C ASP A 24 -2.19 13.75 1.39
N ASN A 25 -3.12 12.84 1.71
CA ASN A 25 -4.55 13.09 1.52
C ASN A 25 -5.17 13.99 2.61
N LEU A 26 -4.72 13.87 3.86
CA LEU A 26 -5.32 14.60 4.98
C LEU A 26 -4.68 15.98 5.21
N PHE A 27 -3.37 16.11 4.97
CA PHE A 27 -2.62 17.32 5.31
C PHE A 27 -2.10 18.03 4.07
N LEU A 28 -1.27 17.36 3.24
CA LEU A 28 -0.60 18.05 2.14
C LEU A 28 -1.59 18.60 1.11
N LYS A 29 -2.61 17.82 0.75
CA LYS A 29 -3.69 18.28 -0.14
C LYS A 29 -4.43 19.52 0.38
N LYS A 30 -4.52 19.71 1.70
CA LYS A 30 -5.17 20.89 2.30
C LYS A 30 -4.22 22.07 2.40
N ILE A 31 -2.94 21.82 2.65
CA ILE A 31 -1.89 22.84 2.64
C ILE A 31 -1.74 23.47 1.26
N GLU A 32 -2.08 22.77 0.17
CA GLU A 32 -2.13 23.35 -1.19
C GLU A 32 -3.05 24.58 -1.30
N GLN A 33 -4.01 24.72 -0.39
CA GLN A 33 -4.94 25.86 -0.35
C GLN A 33 -4.33 27.11 0.33
N SER A 34 -3.12 27.02 0.88
CA SER A 34 -2.50 28.06 1.71
C SER A 34 -1.30 28.76 1.05
N PHE A 35 -0.90 28.36 -0.16
CA PHE A 35 0.26 28.90 -0.87
C PHE A 35 -0.12 29.36 -2.28
N GLU A 36 0.63 30.32 -2.83
CA GLU A 36 0.54 30.63 -4.26
C GLU A 36 1.05 29.45 -5.11
N GLU A 37 0.59 29.38 -6.36
CA GLU A 37 0.75 28.19 -7.22
C GLU A 37 2.23 27.84 -7.50
N ASP A 38 3.10 28.84 -7.59
CA ASP A 38 4.53 28.69 -7.86
C ASP A 38 5.32 28.26 -6.61
N GLU A 39 4.98 28.79 -5.43
CA GLU A 39 5.52 28.36 -4.14
C GLU A 39 5.12 26.92 -3.82
N HIS A 40 3.85 26.58 -4.06
CA HIS A 40 3.32 25.24 -3.90
C HIS A 40 4.11 24.22 -4.73
N LYS A 41 4.35 24.53 -6.01
CA LYS A 41 5.09 23.64 -6.92
C LYS A 41 6.51 23.38 -6.41
N LYS A 42 7.22 24.40 -5.92
CA LYS A 42 8.58 24.25 -5.36
C LYS A 42 8.58 23.37 -4.11
N VAL A 43 7.65 23.61 -3.18
CA VAL A 43 7.53 22.81 -1.95
C VAL A 43 7.20 21.35 -2.29
N ARG A 44 6.22 21.14 -3.17
CA ARG A 44 5.79 19.81 -3.60
C ARG A 44 6.91 19.05 -4.31
N GLU A 45 7.65 19.68 -5.22
CA GLU A 45 8.79 19.03 -5.88
C GLU A 45 9.92 18.66 -4.92
N SER A 46 10.26 19.56 -4.00
CA SER A 46 11.26 19.30 -2.95
C SER A 46 10.88 18.10 -2.11
N PHE A 47 9.61 18.04 -1.66
CA PHE A 47 9.09 16.91 -0.90
C PHE A 47 9.04 15.61 -1.72
N MET A 48 8.48 15.66 -2.95
CA MET A 48 8.32 14.50 -3.81
C MET A 48 9.66 13.86 -4.21
N LYS A 49 10.75 14.64 -4.25
CA LYS A 49 12.11 14.13 -4.49
C LYS A 49 12.53 13.09 -3.44
N PHE A 50 12.17 13.29 -2.17
CA PHE A 50 12.47 12.36 -1.09
C PHE A 50 11.46 11.22 -1.04
N VAL A 51 10.17 11.53 -1.18
CA VAL A 51 9.07 10.55 -1.21
C VAL A 51 9.33 9.44 -2.24
N ARG A 52 9.70 9.80 -3.48
CA ARG A 52 9.92 8.82 -4.56
C ARG A 52 11.07 7.85 -4.29
N LYS A 53 11.99 8.19 -3.39
CA LYS A 53 13.10 7.32 -3.00
C LYS A 53 12.74 6.33 -1.90
N VAL A 54 11.68 6.60 -1.14
CA VAL A 54 11.35 5.84 0.08
C VAL A 54 10.03 5.08 -0.09
N VAL A 55 8.98 5.77 -0.54
CA VAL A 55 7.61 5.26 -0.56
C VAL A 55 7.43 4.13 -1.60
N PRO A 56 7.86 4.27 -2.87
CA PRO A 56 7.71 3.18 -3.85
C PRO A 56 8.52 1.92 -3.51
N PRO A 57 9.81 2.01 -3.12
CA PRO A 57 10.54 0.84 -2.64
C PRO A 57 9.87 0.17 -1.43
N SER A 58 9.37 0.97 -0.48
CA SER A 58 8.64 0.42 0.69
C SER A 58 7.39 -0.35 0.26
N LEU A 59 6.64 0.15 -0.73
CA LEU A 59 5.49 -0.57 -1.26
C LEU A 59 5.89 -1.92 -1.89
N ILE A 60 6.97 -1.95 -2.67
CA ILE A 60 7.48 -3.19 -3.28
C ILE A 60 7.88 -4.19 -2.20
N VAL A 61 8.63 -3.74 -1.19
CA VAL A 61 9.01 -4.58 -0.05
C VAL A 61 7.77 -5.11 0.66
N ALA A 62 6.76 -4.28 0.90
CA ALA A 62 5.50 -4.70 1.52
C ALA A 62 4.79 -5.78 0.69
N VAL A 63 4.73 -5.65 -0.64
CA VAL A 63 4.11 -6.67 -1.50
C VAL A 63 4.91 -7.97 -1.50
N LEU A 64 6.22 -7.93 -1.69
CA LEU A 64 7.05 -9.14 -1.74
C LEU A 64 7.03 -9.90 -0.41
N THR A 65 7.19 -9.19 0.70
CA THR A 65 7.09 -9.78 2.03
C THR A 65 5.67 -10.26 2.34
N GLY A 66 4.64 -9.56 1.86
CA GLY A 66 3.25 -9.97 2.00
C GLY A 66 2.94 -11.28 1.26
N LEU A 67 3.42 -11.42 0.02
CA LEU A 67 3.31 -12.64 -0.77
C LEU A 67 4.01 -13.82 -0.09
N TYR A 68 5.20 -13.59 0.47
CA TYR A 68 5.88 -14.59 1.28
C TYR A 68 5.04 -14.97 2.51
N LEU A 69 4.55 -14.00 3.29
CA LEU A 69 3.74 -14.29 4.48
C LEU A 69 2.48 -15.09 4.12
N ILE A 70 1.82 -14.74 3.03
CA ILE A 70 0.66 -15.48 2.50
C ILE A 70 1.04 -16.93 2.22
N SER A 71 2.17 -17.19 1.55
CA SER A 71 2.58 -18.57 1.24
C SER A 71 2.83 -19.43 2.48
N GLN A 72 3.12 -18.80 3.64
CA GLN A 72 3.32 -19.50 4.91
C GLN A 72 2.01 -19.76 5.67
N VAL A 73 0.96 -18.96 5.44
CA VAL A 73 -0.26 -18.97 6.28
C VAL A 73 -1.55 -19.31 5.53
N PHE A 74 -1.52 -19.38 4.19
CA PHE A 74 -2.74 -19.60 3.39
C PHE A 74 -3.39 -20.97 3.66
N GLY A 75 -2.59 -21.99 3.96
CA GLY A 75 -3.07 -23.34 4.25
C GLY A 75 -3.60 -24.08 3.02
N VAL A 76 -4.24 -25.23 3.28
CA VAL A 76 -4.86 -26.07 2.25
C VAL A 76 -6.28 -25.59 1.99
N ILE A 77 -6.73 -25.67 0.73
CA ILE A 77 -8.12 -25.41 0.35
C ILE A 77 -8.92 -26.69 0.59
N ALA A 78 -9.97 -26.61 1.40
CA ALA A 78 -10.82 -27.75 1.70
C ALA A 78 -11.77 -28.06 0.52
N GLU A 79 -12.38 -29.24 0.52
CA GLU A 79 -13.28 -29.67 -0.57
C GLU A 79 -14.52 -28.77 -0.70
N ASP A 80 -14.96 -28.16 0.41
CA ASP A 80 -16.07 -27.20 0.48
C ASP A 80 -15.65 -25.76 0.12
N GLY A 81 -14.35 -25.51 -0.11
CA GLY A 81 -13.83 -24.28 -0.69
C GLY A 81 -12.90 -23.48 0.24
N LEU A 82 -12.89 -22.16 0.06
CA LEU A 82 -12.06 -21.24 0.82
C LEU A 82 -12.74 -20.85 2.14
N SER A 83 -11.99 -20.96 3.25
CA SER A 83 -12.39 -20.38 4.53
C SER A 83 -12.52 -18.86 4.47
N THR A 84 -13.29 -18.27 5.40
CA THR A 84 -13.39 -16.81 5.58
C THR A 84 -12.01 -16.14 5.68
N PHE A 85 -11.08 -16.76 6.42
CA PHE A 85 -9.70 -16.28 6.51
C PHE A 85 -9.02 -16.22 5.13
N GLN A 86 -9.09 -17.29 4.34
CA GLN A 86 -8.48 -17.36 3.01
C GLN A 86 -9.12 -16.39 2.02
N ILE A 87 -10.44 -16.19 2.07
CA ILE A 87 -11.15 -15.20 1.24
C ILE A 87 -10.66 -13.79 1.57
N LEU A 88 -10.67 -13.40 2.83
CA LEU A 88 -10.23 -12.07 3.26
C LEU A 88 -8.74 -11.85 2.99
N LEU A 89 -7.91 -12.88 3.20
CA LEU A 89 -6.48 -12.83 2.86
C LEU A 89 -6.25 -12.67 1.36
N SER A 90 -7.01 -13.36 0.52
CA SER A 90 -6.94 -13.23 -0.94
C SER A 90 -7.35 -11.83 -1.41
N LEU A 91 -8.40 -11.26 -0.82
CA LEU A 91 -8.83 -9.90 -1.13
C LEU A 91 -7.76 -8.87 -0.73
N LYS A 92 -7.15 -9.02 0.45
CA LYS A 92 -6.01 -8.18 0.87
C LYS A 92 -4.82 -8.32 -0.08
N ALA A 93 -4.50 -9.54 -0.48
CA ALA A 93 -3.42 -9.83 -1.43
C ALA A 93 -3.69 -9.13 -2.77
N PHE A 94 -4.90 -9.25 -3.30
CA PHE A 94 -5.32 -8.59 -4.54
C PHE A 94 -5.14 -7.07 -4.46
N LEU A 95 -5.66 -6.42 -3.42
CA LEU A 95 -5.53 -4.99 -3.21
C LEU A 95 -4.05 -4.57 -3.07
N GLY A 96 -3.26 -5.32 -2.32
CA GLY A 96 -1.83 -5.06 -2.11
C GLY A 96 -1.00 -5.20 -3.40
N ILE A 97 -1.23 -6.28 -4.17
CA ILE A 97 -0.56 -6.51 -5.46
C ILE A 97 -0.91 -5.40 -6.44
N TRP A 98 -2.19 -4.99 -6.50
CA TRP A 98 -2.60 -3.87 -7.35
C TRP A 98 -1.84 -2.59 -7.02
N LEU A 99 -1.72 -2.25 -5.73
CA LEU A 99 -0.93 -1.09 -5.28
C LEU A 99 0.54 -1.23 -5.71
N GLY A 100 1.14 -2.42 -5.50
CA GLY A 100 2.52 -2.71 -5.88
C GLY A 100 2.78 -2.54 -7.37
N ILE A 101 1.95 -3.15 -8.21
CA ILE A 101 2.04 -3.03 -9.68
C ILE A 101 1.91 -1.57 -10.08
N ARG A 102 0.90 -0.85 -9.57
CA ARG A 102 0.70 0.58 -9.84
C ARG A 102 1.94 1.39 -9.47
N GLY A 103 2.46 1.23 -8.25
CA GLY A 103 3.63 1.96 -7.77
C GLY A 103 4.88 1.65 -8.59
N PHE A 104 5.10 0.39 -8.94
CA PHE A 104 6.21 -0.04 -9.77
C PHE A 104 6.15 0.58 -11.18
N LEU A 105 5.01 0.46 -11.86
CA LEU A 105 4.80 1.00 -13.20
C LEU A 105 5.02 2.52 -13.24
N GLN A 106 4.48 3.25 -12.24
CA GLN A 106 4.57 4.70 -12.17
C GLN A 106 6.01 5.20 -11.97
N VAL A 107 6.80 4.50 -11.15
CA VAL A 107 8.10 5.00 -10.68
C VAL A 107 9.25 4.50 -11.55
N TYR A 108 9.22 3.21 -11.92
CA TYR A 108 10.33 2.57 -12.64
C TYR A 108 10.11 2.56 -14.15
N LEU A 109 8.88 2.32 -14.60
CA LEU A 109 8.57 2.31 -16.04
C LEU A 109 8.10 3.67 -16.56
N LYS A 110 7.88 4.66 -15.67
CA LYS A 110 7.29 5.97 -16.00
C LYS A 110 5.96 5.88 -16.77
N ILE A 111 5.29 4.72 -16.68
CA ILE A 111 3.97 4.49 -17.27
C ILE A 111 2.95 5.02 -16.27
N GLN A 112 2.11 5.96 -16.68
CA GLN A 112 0.98 6.38 -15.85
C GLN A 112 0.02 5.19 -15.72
N PRO A 113 -0.10 4.56 -14.54
CA PRO A 113 -0.92 3.37 -14.41
C PRO A 113 -2.39 3.79 -14.45
N LEU A 114 -3.12 3.18 -15.39
CA LEU A 114 -4.57 3.02 -15.45
C LEU A 114 -5.41 4.09 -14.73
N VAL A 115 -5.92 5.04 -15.53
CA VAL A 115 -7.15 5.85 -15.32
C VAL A 115 -7.15 6.87 -14.16
N PHE A 116 -6.37 6.70 -13.07
CA PHE A 116 -6.47 7.57 -11.88
C PHE A 116 -5.16 8.27 -11.49
N LYS A 117 -5.13 9.59 -11.71
CA LYS A 117 -3.97 10.46 -11.42
C LYS A 117 -3.76 10.77 -9.92
N GLY A 118 -4.71 10.42 -9.05
CA GLY A 118 -4.69 10.80 -7.62
C GLY A 118 -4.25 9.69 -6.66
N HIS A 119 -3.94 10.08 -5.42
CA HIS A 119 -3.66 9.16 -4.30
C HIS A 119 -4.90 8.71 -3.53
N GLN A 120 -6.10 9.15 -3.92
CA GLN A 120 -7.36 8.78 -3.26
C GLN A 120 -7.67 7.30 -3.38
N LEU A 121 -7.58 6.72 -4.58
CA LEU A 121 -7.84 5.29 -4.78
C LEU A 121 -6.82 4.41 -4.02
N PRO A 122 -5.50 4.67 -4.11
CA PRO A 122 -4.52 4.00 -3.26
C PRO A 122 -4.82 4.12 -1.76
N PHE A 123 -5.24 5.30 -1.32
CA PHE A 123 -5.61 5.55 0.07
C PHE A 123 -6.83 4.71 0.49
N THR A 124 -7.89 4.70 -0.31
CA THR A 124 -9.07 3.84 -0.08
C THR A 124 -8.66 2.37 0.05
N PHE A 125 -7.76 1.88 -0.81
CA PHE A 125 -7.30 0.49 -0.74
C PHE A 125 -6.56 0.20 0.57
N VAL A 126 -5.69 1.10 1.02
CA VAL A 126 -5.02 0.97 2.32
C VAL A 126 -6.04 0.91 3.47
N ILE A 127 -7.02 1.81 3.47
CA ILE A 127 -8.08 1.81 4.48
C ILE A 127 -8.88 0.50 4.44
N THR A 128 -9.27 0.03 3.26
CA THR A 128 -9.96 -1.25 3.08
C THR A 128 -9.13 -2.41 3.62
N ILE A 129 -7.82 -2.47 3.32
CA ILE A 129 -6.92 -3.51 3.84
C ILE A 129 -6.89 -3.51 5.38
N ILE A 130 -6.86 -2.33 6.01
CA ILE A 130 -6.89 -2.20 7.48
C ILE A 130 -8.20 -2.73 8.05
N PHE A 131 -9.35 -2.38 7.45
CA PHE A 131 -10.65 -2.87 7.88
C PHE A 131 -10.78 -4.38 7.70
N LEU A 132 -10.39 -4.92 6.53
CA LEU A 132 -10.39 -6.37 6.28
C LEU A 132 -9.58 -7.12 7.33
N SER A 133 -8.48 -6.53 7.80
CA SER A 133 -7.63 -7.13 8.84
C SER A 133 -8.36 -7.35 10.16
N GLN A 134 -9.37 -6.55 10.49
CA GLN A 134 -10.13 -6.68 11.74
C GLN A 134 -11.06 -7.91 11.71
N PHE A 135 -11.53 -8.30 10.54
CA PHE A 135 -12.50 -9.39 10.37
C PHE A 135 -11.85 -10.73 10.04
N MET A 136 -10.52 -10.79 9.89
CA MET A 136 -9.82 -12.01 9.49
C MET A 136 -9.97 -13.19 10.45
N TYR A 137 -10.26 -12.91 11.72
CA TYR A 137 -10.42 -13.92 12.78
C TYR A 137 -11.84 -13.97 13.34
N VAL A 138 -12.78 -13.29 12.68
CA VAL A 138 -14.21 -13.32 13.04
C VAL A 138 -14.86 -14.35 12.13
N GLY A 139 -14.76 -15.62 12.51
CA GLY A 139 -15.25 -16.76 11.73
C GLY A 139 -15.13 -18.05 12.53
#